data_AF-A0A371Y7L8-F1
#
_entry.id   AF-A0A371Y7L8-F1
#
_cell.length_a   1.000
_cell.length_b   1.000
_cell.length_c   1.000
_cell.angle_alpha   90.00
_cell.angle_beta   90.00
_cell.angle_gamma   90.00
#
_symmetry.space_group_name_H-M   'P 1'
#
loop_
_entity.id
_entity.type
_entity.pdbx_description
1 polymer ?
#
loop_
_entity_poly.entity_id
_entity_poly.type
_entity_poly.pdbx_seq_one_letter_code
_entity_poly.pdbx_strand_id
1 'polypeptide(L)' 'MASTTGEAVVSVSRRIKAPAKDIFRILADLGRHSDLDGSRMLRGGAFDAVVSGIGEVFVMRMHHERYGYYEMKNHVVE' A
#
# COMPACT_ATOMS: atom_id res chain seq x y z
N MET A 1 -24.98 14.39 -1.74
CA MET A 1 -25.46 14.92 -0.45
C MET A 1 -26.04 13.78 0.37
N ALA A 2 -25.27 13.31 1.36
CA ALA A 2 -25.72 12.72 2.61
C ALA A 2 -24.45 12.41 3.42
N SER A 3 -24.05 13.35 4.29
CA SER A 3 -23.03 13.11 5.30
C SER A 3 -23.71 12.40 6.47
N THR A 4 -23.26 11.18 6.76
CA THR A 4 -23.53 10.48 8.02
C THR A 4 -22.20 10.34 8.73
N THR A 5 -22.02 11.06 9.83
CA THR A 5 -20.86 10.90 10.72
C THR A 5 -21.04 9.59 11.51
N GLY A 6 -20.63 8.50 10.87
CA GLY A 6 -20.21 7.23 11.47
C GLY A 6 -18.87 6.87 10.85
N GLU A 7 -18.08 6.00 11.49
CA GLU A 7 -16.83 5.51 10.91
C GLU A 7 -17.13 4.88 9.53
N ALA A 8 -16.84 5.62 8.46
CA ALA A 8 -17.25 5.23 7.12
C ALA A 8 -16.28 4.16 6.62
N VAL A 9 -16.65 2.89 6.76
CA VAL A 9 -15.94 1.78 6.14
C VAL A 9 -16.20 1.81 4.64
N VAL A 10 -15.17 2.13 3.86
CA VAL A 10 -15.23 2.07 2.39
C VAL A 10 -14.73 0.70 1.94
N SER A 11 -15.58 -0.04 1.20
CA SER A 11 -15.21 -1.30 0.56
C SER A 11 -15.29 -1.16 -0.96
N VAL A 12 -14.22 -1.53 -1.66
CA VAL A 12 -14.12 -1.47 -3.12
C VAL A 12 -13.70 -2.84 -3.63
N SER A 13 -14.34 -3.30 -4.71
CA SER A 13 -13.98 -4.57 -5.36
C SER A 13 -13.89 -4.41 -6.87
N ARG A 14 -12.95 -5.15 -7.47
CA ARG A 14 -12.79 -5.24 -8.92
C ARG A 14 -12.34 -6.65 -9.29
N ARG A 15 -12.89 -7.19 -10.38
CA ARG A 15 -12.42 -8.45 -10.97
C ARG A 15 -11.27 -8.18 -11.94
N ILE A 16 -10.14 -8.83 -11.70
CA ILE A 16 -8.96 -8.79 -12.57
C ILE A 16 -8.83 -10.15 -13.24
N LYS A 17 -8.73 -10.19 -14.57
CA LYS A 17 -8.55 -11.44 -15.34
C LYS A 17 -7.08 -11.89 -15.29
N ALA A 18 -6.58 -12.17 -14.09
CA ALA A 18 -5.25 -12.68 -13.84
C ALA A 18 -5.29 -13.73 -12.71
N PRO A 19 -4.39 -14.72 -12.69
CA PRO A 19 -4.25 -15.63 -11.56
C PRO A 19 -3.96 -14.87 -10.27
N ALA A 20 -4.54 -15.32 -9.15
CA ALA A 20 -4.32 -14.70 -7.85
C ALA A 20 -2.82 -14.61 -7.51
N LYS A 21 -2.05 -15.68 -7.78
CA LYS A 21 -0.59 -15.71 -7.57
C LYS A 21 0.15 -14.55 -8.26
N ASP A 22 -0.31 -14.16 -9.45
CA ASP A 22 0.34 -13.10 -10.22
C ASP A 22 -0.01 -11.74 -9.64
N ILE A 23 -1.25 -11.55 -9.18
CA ILE A 23 -1.68 -10.33 -8.49
C ILE A 23 -0.87 -10.17 -7.18
N PHE A 24 -0.83 -11.21 -6.34
CA PHE A 24 -0.11 -11.17 -5.06
C PHE A 24 1.40 -10.97 -5.24
N ARG A 25 1.99 -11.50 -6.32
CA ARG A 25 3.41 -11.23 -6.64
C ARG A 25 3.69 -9.75 -6.88
N ILE A 26 2.76 -8.99 -7.47
CA ILE A 26 2.90 -7.54 -7.64
C ILE A 26 2.71 -6.84 -6.28
N LEU A 27 1.70 -7.24 -5.52
CA LEU A 27 1.37 -6.62 -4.24
C LEU A 27 2.47 -6.84 -3.18
N ALA A 28 3.19 -7.95 -3.23
CA ALA A 28 4.28 -8.24 -2.31
C ALA A 28 5.59 -7.50 -2.67
N ASP A 29 5.77 -7.05 -3.91
CA ASP A 29 6.97 -6.38 -4.38
C ASP A 29 6.92 -4.88 -4.06
N LEU A 30 7.70 -4.46 -3.06
CA LEU A 30 7.72 -3.07 -2.59
C LEU A 30 8.23 -2.10 -3.66
N GLY A 31 9.11 -2.55 -4.56
CA GLY A 31 9.63 -1.74 -5.66
C GLY A 31 8.55 -1.34 -6.67
N ARG A 32 7.43 -2.08 -6.68
CA ARG A 32 6.31 -1.86 -7.60
C ARG A 32 5.13 -1.13 -6.98
N HIS A 33 5.18 -0.83 -5.69
CA HIS A 33 4.07 -0.13 -5.02
C HIS A 33 3.81 1.27 -5.60
N SER A 34 4.83 1.92 -6.16
CA SER A 34 4.66 3.21 -6.84
C SER A 34 3.79 3.10 -8.11
N ASP A 35 3.73 1.94 -8.76
CA ASP A 35 2.85 1.70 -9.92
C ASP A 35 1.36 1.70 -9.52
N LEU A 36 1.08 1.44 -8.24
CA LEU A 36 -0.27 1.28 -7.69
C LEU A 36 -0.71 2.50 -6.86
N ASP A 37 0.17 3.47 -6.64
CA ASP A 37 -0.08 4.60 -5.76
C ASP A 37 -0.90 5.71 -6.45
N GLY A 38 -2.21 5.69 -6.21
CA GLY A 38 -3.13 6.73 -6.66
C GLY A 38 -2.92 8.09 -5.98
N SER A 39 -2.24 8.13 -4.83
CA SER A 39 -1.99 9.38 -4.08
C SER A 39 -0.77 10.15 -4.59
N ARG A 40 0.15 9.46 -5.28
CA ARG A 40 1.49 9.96 -5.65
C ARG A 40 2.34 10.40 -4.46
N MET A 41 2.05 9.92 -3.27
CA MET A 41 2.83 10.22 -2.06
C MET A 41 4.01 9.26 -1.89
N LEU A 42 3.96 8.07 -2.46
CA LEU A 42 4.99 7.05 -2.30
C LEU A 42 6.29 7.47 -3.01
N ARG A 43 7.43 7.18 -2.37
CA ARG A 43 8.79 7.43 -2.89
C ARG A 43 9.63 6.15 -2.93
N GLY A 44 8.96 5.00 -2.92
CA GLY A 44 9.57 3.67 -2.90
C GLY A 44 9.78 3.12 -1.49
N GLY A 45 10.14 1.84 -1.43
CA GLY A 45 10.57 1.20 -0.19
C GLY A 45 11.91 1.75 0.31
N ALA A 46 12.18 1.62 1.61
CA ALA A 46 13.52 1.89 2.13
C ALA A 46 14.59 0.96 1.51
N PHE A 47 14.16 -0.24 1.12
CA PHE A 47 14.93 -1.25 0.40
C PHE A 47 14.03 -1.92 -0.65
N ASP A 48 14.63 -2.40 -1.75
CA ASP A 48 13.95 -3.27 -2.70
C ASP A 48 13.80 -4.66 -2.05
N ALA A 49 12.59 -4.97 -1.59
CA ALA A 49 12.28 -6.22 -0.92
C ALA A 49 10.91 -6.73 -1.34
N VAL A 50 10.73 -8.04 -1.19
CA VAL A 50 9.44 -8.71 -1.33
C VAL A 50 8.96 -9.06 0.06
N VAL A 51 7.71 -8.71 0.36
CA VAL A 51 7.05 -9.09 1.61
C VAL A 51 6.99 -10.62 1.69
N SER A 52 7.62 -11.18 2.72
CA SER A 52 7.83 -12.61 2.96
C SER A 52 6.73 -13.25 3.81
N GLY A 53 6.01 -12.50 4.64
CA GLY A 53 4.84 -13.00 5.34
C GLY A 53 4.48 -12.27 6.63
N ILE A 54 3.62 -12.91 7.43
CA ILE A 54 3.11 -12.41 8.71
C ILE A 54 4.27 -12.16 9.69
N GLY A 55 4.18 -11.06 10.43
CA GLY A 55 5.20 -10.63 11.39
C GLY A 55 6.30 -9.77 10.76
N GLU A 56 6.36 -9.67 9.43
CA GLU A 56 7.29 -8.77 8.77
C GLU A 56 6.90 -7.31 8.99
N VAL A 57 7.93 -6.48 9.08
CA VAL A 57 7.81 -5.03 9.07
C VAL A 57 8.61 -4.47 7.91
N PHE A 58 7.97 -3.67 7.07
CA PHE A 58 8.64 -2.95 5.98
C PHE A 58 8.37 -1.45 6.06
N VAL A 59 9.30 -0.67 5.52
CA VAL A 59 9.25 0.79 5.55
C VAL A 59 9.08 1.34 4.14
N MET A 60 8.11 2.22 3.96
CA MET A 60 7.89 2.97 2.73
C MET A 60 8.25 4.44 2.95
N ARG A 61 9.05 5.01 2.05
CA ARG A 61 9.32 6.45 2.02
C ARG A 61 8.14 7.15 1.38
N MET A 62 7.75 8.27 1.96
CA MET A 62 6.58 9.05 1.57
C MET A 62 6.96 10.52 1.47
N HIS A 63 6.21 11.27 0.66
CA HIS A 63 6.23 12.72 0.66
C HIS A 63 4.82 13.25 0.57
N HIS A 64 4.45 14.12 1.51
CA HIS A 64 3.21 14.87 1.49
C HIS A 64 3.51 16.36 1.44
N GLU A 65 2.80 17.12 0.60
CA GLU A 65 3.08 18.55 0.37
C GLU A 65 3.14 19.36 1.67
N ARG A 66 2.21 19.13 2.61
CA ARG A 66 2.17 19.82 3.90
C ARG A 66 3.18 19.30 4.94
N TYR A 67 3.55 18.02 4.88
CA TYR A 67 4.30 17.35 5.96
C TYR A 67 5.73 16.99 5.58
N GLY A 68 6.12 17.24 4.32
CA GLY A 68 7.42 16.89 3.79
C GLY A 68 7.64 15.39 3.67
N TYR A 69 8.90 14.98 3.75
CA TYR A 69 9.30 13.59 3.70
C TYR A 69 9.09 12.88 5.03
N TYR A 70 8.54 11.67 4.99
CA TYR A 70 8.38 10.82 6.16
C TYR A 70 8.47 9.35 5.78
N GLU A 71 8.60 8.50 6.80
CA GLU A 71 8.63 7.04 6.64
C GLU A 71 7.39 6.42 7.27
N MET A 72 6.79 5.46 6.57
CA MET A 72 5.66 4.68 7.05
C MET A 72 6.11 3.25 7.33
N LYS A 73 6.05 2.87 8.61
CA LYS A 73 6.36 1.51 9.07
C LYS A 73 5.09 0.67 9.02
N ASN A 74 5.06 -0.28 8.09
CA ASN A 74 3.92 -1.18 7.89
C ASN A 74 4.20 -2.50 8.59
N HIS A 75 3.16 -3.07 9.21
CA HIS A 75 3.23 -4.34 9.92
C HIS A 75 2.30 -5.34 9.23
N VAL A 76 2.84 -6.48 8.79
CA VAL A 76 2.03 -7.55 8.22
C VAL A 76 1.44 -8.37 9.35
N VAL A 77 0.12 -8.31 9.48
CA VAL A 77 -0.66 -9.01 10.51
C VAL A 77 -1.60 -10.04 9.85
N GLU A 78 -2.28 -10.81 10.71
CA GLU A 78 -3.17 -11.96 10.43
C GLU A 78 -3.94 -12.01 9.10
#